data_AF-A0A964AT09-F1
#
_entry.id   AF-A0A964AT09-F1
#
_cell.length_a   1.000
_cell.length_b   1.000
_cell.length_c   1.000
_cell.angle_alpha   90.00
_cell.angle_beta   90.00
_cell.angle_gamma   90.00
#
_symmetry.space_group_name_H-M   'P 1'
#
loop_
_entity.id
_entity.type
_entity.pdbx_description
1 polymer ?
#
loop_
_entity_poly.entity_id
_entity_poly.type
_entity_poly.pdbx_seq_one_letter_code
_entity_poly.pdbx_strand_id
1 'polypeptide(L)'
;MKKPIPLGTAPVYTTPDGRIAVDTDNIRAGFAGDDFGYDDDGDFEGEDDDDDDTEDEFGGLRDRLRAGKQRRQTRRTKRRSKRQSKHSDEPHRERSRPQAPARKWATTLLGGSETISESSGGPVSVAVRLQHDFRARDITFNGSSSTAKVTSIFFGDQVVWSQPTGIPVGVFNTDGQVRGFLEGQDIPAGRDIVVTGLLTAAGTFEVTIVGEKPVSSAC
;
A
#
# COMPACT_ATOMS: atom_id res chain seq x y z
N MET A 1 6.94 32.20 -16.90
CA MET A 1 6.14 31.05 -17.37
C MET A 1 4.95 30.89 -16.43
N LYS A 2 3.71 31.03 -16.91
CA LYS A 2 2.49 30.87 -16.09
C LYS A 2 2.16 29.38 -15.99
N LYS A 3 1.96 28.86 -14.77
CA LYS A 3 1.56 27.46 -14.55
C LYS A 3 0.12 27.26 -15.05
N PRO A 4 -0.18 26.17 -15.79
CA PRO A 4 -1.55 25.88 -16.20
C PRO A 4 -2.40 25.49 -14.99
N ILE A 5 -3.60 26.06 -14.89
CA ILE A 5 -4.58 25.76 -13.85
C ILE A 5 -5.46 24.60 -14.38
N PRO A 6 -5.57 23.46 -13.67
CA PRO A 6 -6.39 22.34 -14.12
C PRO A 6 -7.88 22.68 -14.00
N LEU A 7 -8.63 22.52 -15.10
CA LEU A 7 -10.07 22.86 -15.23
C LEU A 7 -11.01 21.67 -14.97
N GLY A 8 -10.58 20.67 -14.19
CA GLY A 8 -11.37 19.48 -13.84
C GLY A 8 -11.23 18.30 -14.80
N THR A 9 -12.03 17.26 -14.60
CA THR A 9 -12.07 16.03 -15.42
C THR A 9 -13.46 15.88 -16.05
N ALA A 10 -13.50 15.58 -17.35
CA ALA A 10 -14.73 15.38 -18.11
C ALA A 10 -14.77 13.95 -18.69
N PRO A 11 -15.94 13.30 -18.73
CA PRO A 11 -16.09 12.01 -19.40
C PRO A 11 -15.89 12.20 -20.91
N VAL A 12 -15.09 11.31 -21.49
CA VAL A 12 -14.73 11.32 -22.91
C VAL A 12 -15.25 10.04 -23.54
N TYR A 13 -15.92 10.17 -24.69
CA TYR A 13 -16.37 9.02 -25.45
C TYR A 13 -15.90 9.10 -26.90
N THR A 14 -15.73 7.92 -27.49
CA THR A 14 -15.35 7.78 -28.90
C THR A 14 -16.61 7.63 -29.73
N THR A 15 -16.80 8.51 -30.71
CA THR A 15 -17.90 8.38 -31.66
C THR A 15 -17.67 7.21 -32.61
N PRO A 16 -18.72 6.66 -33.25
CA PRO A 16 -18.58 5.57 -34.22
C PRO A 16 -17.61 5.86 -35.37
N ASP A 17 -17.38 7.15 -35.67
CA ASP A 17 -16.45 7.63 -36.69
C ASP A 17 -15.00 7.80 -36.18
N GLY A 18 -14.69 7.31 -34.96
CA GLY A 18 -13.35 7.34 -34.38
C GLY A 18 -12.90 8.70 -33.85
N ARG A 19 -13.80 9.68 -33.72
CA ARG A 19 -13.48 10.99 -33.15
C ARG A 19 -13.71 10.99 -31.64
N ILE A 20 -12.89 11.76 -30.93
CA ILE A 20 -13.04 11.97 -29.49
C ILE A 20 -14.02 13.12 -29.28
N ALA A 21 -15.15 12.83 -28.64
CA ALA A 21 -16.13 13.84 -28.22
C ALA A 21 -16.06 13.99 -26.69
N VAL A 22 -15.98 15.24 -26.23
CA VAL A 22 -15.99 15.58 -24.81
C VAL A 22 -17.40 16.05 -24.47
N ASP A 23 -18.06 15.38 -23.53
CA ASP A 23 -19.37 15.81 -23.04
C ASP A 23 -19.18 17.03 -22.14
N THR A 24 -19.40 18.23 -22.69
CA THR A 24 -19.31 19.49 -21.96
C THR A 24 -20.57 19.80 -21.15
N ASP A 25 -21.68 19.12 -21.42
CA ASP A 25 -22.98 19.41 -20.80
C ASP A 25 -23.11 18.76 -19.42
N ASN A 26 -22.28 17.74 -19.17
CA ASN A 26 -22.21 17.04 -17.89
C ASN A 26 -20.95 17.39 -17.07
N ILE A 27 -20.33 18.54 -17.35
CA ILE A 27 -19.28 19.10 -16.47
C ILE A 27 -19.93 19.41 -15.13
N ARG A 28 -19.81 18.47 -14.20
CA ARG A 28 -20.21 18.63 -12.80
C ARG A 28 -19.33 19.73 -12.19
N ALA A 29 -19.81 20.97 -12.25
CA ALA A 29 -19.35 22.04 -11.39
C ALA A 29 -19.68 21.68 -9.94
N GLY A 30 -18.84 20.84 -9.34
CA GLY A 30 -19.03 20.26 -8.02
C GLY A 30 -17.75 20.34 -7.20
N PHE A 31 -17.22 21.55 -7.05
CA PHE A 31 -16.28 21.90 -5.98
C PHE A 31 -16.70 23.26 -5.41
N ALA A 32 -17.85 23.27 -4.75
CA ALA A 32 -18.25 24.35 -3.86
C ALA A 32 -19.09 23.73 -2.74
N GLY A 33 -18.45 23.54 -1.59
CA GLY A 33 -19.11 23.37 -0.30
C GLY A 33 -19.40 21.93 0.11
N ASP A 34 -18.40 21.23 0.66
CA ASP A 34 -18.57 20.59 1.97
C ASP A 34 -17.20 20.25 2.57
N ASP A 35 -17.13 20.21 3.90
CA ASP A 35 -15.99 19.87 4.76
C ASP A 35 -15.04 21.00 5.23
N PHE A 36 -15.55 21.85 6.11
CA PHE A 36 -14.76 22.34 7.26
C PHE A 36 -15.63 22.26 8.52
N GLY A 37 -15.74 21.06 9.08
CA GLY A 37 -16.19 20.86 10.45
C GLY A 37 -15.10 21.31 11.43
N TYR A 38 -15.07 22.60 11.77
CA TYR A 38 -14.39 23.08 12.97
C TYR A 38 -15.29 22.75 14.17
N ASP A 39 -14.91 21.73 14.94
CA ASP A 39 -15.39 21.55 16.30
C ASP A 39 -14.50 22.44 17.18
N ASP A 40 -15.11 23.49 17.70
CA ASP A 40 -14.55 24.53 18.54
C ASP A 40 -14.96 24.24 19.99
N ASP A 41 -14.15 23.45 20.69
CA ASP A 41 -14.26 23.24 22.14
C ASP A 41 -12.89 23.43 22.82
N GLY A 42 -12.35 24.63 22.66
CA GLY A 42 -11.15 25.11 23.33
C GLY A 42 -11.42 25.98 24.56
N ASP A 43 -12.25 25.53 25.51
CA ASP A 43 -12.35 26.16 26.85
C ASP A 43 -11.19 25.65 27.74
N PHE A 44 -10.04 26.33 27.67
CA PHE A 44 -8.98 26.22 28.67
C PHE A 44 -8.54 27.63 29.10
N GLU A 45 -9.40 28.27 29.91
CA GLU A 45 -9.01 29.37 30.80
C GLU A 45 -8.75 28.81 32.19
N GLY A 46 -7.52 28.96 32.65
CA GLY A 46 -7.05 28.53 33.95
C GLY A 46 -5.65 29.10 34.18
N GLU A 47 -5.59 30.42 34.27
CA GLU A 47 -4.43 31.19 34.73
C GLU A 47 -4.10 30.76 36.17
N ASP A 48 -2.97 30.07 36.36
CA ASP A 48 -2.32 29.89 37.65
C ASP A 48 -1.36 31.07 37.85
N ASP A 49 -1.86 32.16 38.42
CA ASP A 49 -1.08 33.21 39.07
C ASP A 49 -1.72 33.44 40.44
N ASP A 50 -1.01 33.06 41.51
CA ASP A 50 -1.00 33.79 42.78
C ASP A 50 0.06 33.18 43.70
N ASP A 51 1.22 33.84 43.70
CA ASP A 51 2.15 33.94 44.81
C ASP A 51 1.41 34.39 46.09
N ASP A 52 1.70 33.78 47.25
CA ASP A 52 1.92 34.59 48.45
C ASP A 52 2.83 33.87 49.46
N ASP A 53 3.94 34.55 49.73
CA ASP A 53 4.82 34.35 50.86
C ASP A 53 4.03 34.44 52.17
N THR A 54 4.44 33.71 53.22
CA THR A 54 4.81 34.36 54.49
C THR A 54 5.33 33.39 55.53
N GLU A 55 6.30 33.93 56.24
CA GLU A 55 7.12 33.37 57.29
C GLU A 55 6.33 33.16 58.60
N ASP A 56 6.86 32.23 59.39
CA ASP A 56 6.93 32.28 60.85
C ASP A 56 5.68 32.11 61.75
N GLU A 57 5.92 31.21 62.72
CA GLU A 57 5.73 31.44 64.16
C GLU A 57 4.32 31.34 64.79
N PHE A 58 4.17 30.27 65.58
CA PHE A 58 3.48 30.24 66.88
C PHE A 58 1.97 30.57 66.93
N GLY A 59 1.12 29.61 66.55
CA GLY A 59 -0.34 29.72 66.68
C GLY A 59 -1.02 28.45 67.15
N GLY A 60 -0.84 28.09 68.42
CA GLY A 60 -1.43 26.91 69.03
C GLY A 60 -2.97 26.88 69.06
N LEU A 61 -3.45 25.64 69.06
CA LEU A 61 -4.62 25.15 69.81
C LEU A 61 -6.06 25.26 69.28
N ARG A 62 -6.40 25.95 68.18
CA ARG A 62 -7.83 26.06 67.79
C ARG A 62 -8.34 25.13 66.68
N ASP A 63 -7.47 24.48 65.91
CA ASP A 63 -7.94 23.62 64.79
C ASP A 63 -8.12 22.13 65.11
N ARG A 64 -7.89 21.71 66.36
CA ARG A 64 -8.05 20.29 66.73
C ARG A 64 -9.50 19.79 66.76
N LEU A 65 -10.50 20.66 66.71
CA LEU A 65 -11.92 20.26 66.85
C LEU A 65 -12.70 20.16 65.53
N ARG A 66 -12.11 20.50 64.37
CA ARG A 66 -12.72 20.23 63.05
C ARG A 66 -12.22 18.95 62.37
N ALA A 67 -11.19 18.29 62.91
CA ALA A 67 -10.63 17.05 62.34
C ALA A 67 -11.49 15.78 62.57
N GLY A 68 -12.51 15.85 63.43
CA GLY A 68 -13.29 14.68 63.85
C GLY A 68 -14.37 14.21 62.87
N LYS A 69 -14.99 15.12 62.10
CA LYS A 69 -16.16 14.79 61.26
C LYS A 69 -15.82 14.43 59.80
N GLN A 70 -14.69 14.88 59.26
CA GLN A 70 -14.28 14.54 57.89
C GLN A 70 -13.63 13.13 57.76
N ARG A 71 -13.13 12.54 58.85
CA ARG A 71 -12.53 11.18 58.82
C ARG A 71 -13.54 10.04 58.64
N ARG A 72 -14.85 10.29 58.78
CA ARG A 72 -15.88 9.24 58.67
C ARG A 72 -16.52 9.12 57.27
N GLN A 73 -16.52 10.18 56.45
CA GLN A 73 -17.04 10.09 55.08
C GLN A 73 -16.04 9.50 54.08
N THR A 74 -14.74 9.70 54.28
CA THR A 74 -13.68 9.19 53.39
C THR A 74 -13.45 7.66 53.49
N ARG A 75 -14.01 7.00 54.52
CA ARG A 75 -13.93 5.52 54.66
C ARG A 75 -15.04 4.76 53.94
N ARG A 76 -16.18 5.39 53.62
CA ARG A 76 -17.29 4.74 52.90
C ARG A 76 -17.12 4.81 51.37
N THR A 77 -16.52 5.88 50.84
CA THR A 77 -16.21 6.01 49.41
C THR A 77 -15.07 5.09 48.95
N LYS A 78 -14.08 4.80 49.81
CA LYS A 78 -12.97 3.86 49.50
C LYS A 78 -13.37 2.38 49.42
N ARG A 79 -14.54 1.98 49.94
CA ARG A 79 -15.02 0.59 49.82
C ARG A 79 -15.90 0.36 48.58
N ARG A 80 -16.48 1.42 48.01
CA ARG A 80 -17.29 1.32 46.79
C ARG A 80 -16.41 1.38 45.53
N SER A 81 -15.34 2.18 45.54
CA SER A 81 -14.37 2.22 44.44
C SER A 81 -13.60 0.91 44.26
N LYS A 82 -13.36 0.15 45.33
CA LYS A 82 -12.63 -1.13 45.26
C LYS A 82 -13.44 -2.32 44.71
N ARG A 83 -14.76 -2.15 44.56
CA ARG A 83 -15.65 -3.16 43.92
C ARG A 83 -15.96 -2.82 42.47
N GLN A 84 -15.90 -1.55 42.06
CA GLN A 84 -15.99 -1.17 40.65
C GLN A 84 -14.64 -1.28 39.92
N SER A 85 -13.51 -1.06 40.59
CA SER A 85 -12.18 -1.21 39.96
C SER A 85 -11.77 -2.67 39.73
N LYS A 86 -12.52 -3.66 40.24
CA LYS A 86 -12.27 -5.08 39.93
C LYS A 86 -12.92 -5.54 38.63
N HIS A 87 -13.74 -4.71 38.00
CA HIS A 87 -14.41 -5.04 36.75
C HIS A 87 -13.90 -4.22 35.54
N SER A 88 -13.08 -3.20 35.79
CA SER A 88 -12.50 -2.32 34.75
C SER A 88 -11.00 -2.54 34.51
N ASP A 89 -10.32 -3.30 35.37
CA ASP A 89 -8.88 -3.66 35.24
C ASP A 89 -8.69 -5.14 34.88
N GLU A 90 -9.63 -5.75 34.16
CA GLU A 90 -9.19 -6.83 33.26
C GLU A 90 -8.65 -6.12 32.03
N PRO A 91 -7.31 -6.06 31.83
CA PRO A 91 -6.81 -5.71 30.52
C PRO A 91 -7.51 -6.70 29.59
N HIS A 92 -8.20 -6.18 28.59
CA HIS A 92 -8.53 -6.94 27.40
C HIS A 92 -7.19 -7.49 26.91
N ARG A 93 -6.81 -8.68 27.42
CA ARG A 93 -5.95 -9.60 26.71
C ARG A 93 -6.80 -9.93 25.52
N GLU A 94 -6.71 -9.07 24.49
CA GLU A 94 -6.91 -9.48 23.13
C GLU A 94 -6.19 -10.80 23.07
N ARG A 95 -6.98 -11.88 23.09
CA ARG A 95 -6.45 -13.21 22.86
C ARG A 95 -5.77 -13.05 21.53
N SER A 96 -4.45 -12.96 21.56
CA SER A 96 -3.61 -12.85 20.38
C SER A 96 -4.08 -14.03 19.57
N ARG A 97 -4.90 -13.75 18.54
CA ARG A 97 -5.42 -14.81 17.68
C ARG A 97 -4.17 -15.55 17.25
N PRO A 98 -4.10 -16.88 17.42
CA PRO A 98 -2.92 -17.62 17.01
C PRO A 98 -2.63 -17.18 15.58
N GLN A 99 -1.53 -16.43 15.41
CA GLN A 99 -1.14 -15.97 14.08
C GLN A 99 -0.98 -17.25 13.29
N ALA A 100 -1.78 -17.37 12.22
CA ALA A 100 -1.63 -18.50 11.32
C ALA A 100 -0.14 -18.61 10.98
N PRO A 101 0.44 -19.82 11.04
CA PRO A 101 1.86 -19.99 10.79
C PRO A 101 2.18 -19.31 9.46
N ALA A 102 3.20 -18.44 9.47
CA ALA A 102 3.59 -17.68 8.29
C ALA A 102 3.75 -18.65 7.11
N ARG A 103 2.98 -18.42 6.03
CA ARG A 103 3.13 -19.19 4.79
C ARG A 103 4.61 -19.11 4.39
N LYS A 104 5.28 -20.26 4.35
CA LYS A 104 6.67 -20.33 3.88
C LYS A 104 6.64 -20.11 2.37
N TRP A 105 7.45 -19.19 1.89
CA TRP A 105 7.64 -18.92 0.47
C TRP A 105 8.97 -19.54 0.05
N ALA A 106 9.00 -20.19 -1.12
CA ALA A 106 10.22 -20.71 -1.71
C ALA A 106 10.44 -20.09 -3.08
N THR A 107 11.69 -19.79 -3.38
CA THR A 107 12.11 -19.28 -4.68
C THR A 107 11.76 -20.27 -5.79
N THR A 108 11.24 -19.76 -6.90
CA THR A 108 10.93 -20.54 -8.10
C THR A 108 11.25 -19.72 -9.34
N LEU A 109 11.57 -20.43 -10.42
CA LEU A 109 11.82 -19.86 -11.74
C LEU A 109 10.67 -20.23 -12.65
N LEU A 110 10.21 -19.26 -13.43
CA LEU A 110 9.25 -19.43 -14.50
C LEU A 110 9.92 -18.96 -15.78
N GLY A 111 9.71 -19.67 -16.89
CA GLY A 111 10.35 -19.29 -18.13
C GLY A 111 9.52 -19.72 -19.34
N GLY A 112 9.75 -19.01 -20.42
CA GLY A 112 9.16 -19.30 -21.72
C GLY A 112 10.03 -18.70 -22.81
N SER A 113 9.96 -19.28 -24.00
CA SER A 113 10.68 -18.79 -25.16
C SER A 113 9.82 -18.92 -26.41
N GLU A 114 10.03 -17.99 -27.32
CA GLU A 114 9.42 -18.00 -28.64
C GLU A 114 10.48 -17.64 -29.68
N THR A 115 10.51 -18.40 -30.77
CA THR A 115 11.50 -18.22 -31.83
C THR A 115 10.80 -17.83 -33.12
N ILE A 116 11.27 -16.75 -33.74
CA ILE A 116 10.82 -16.30 -35.05
C ILE A 116 11.92 -16.65 -36.06
N SER A 117 11.56 -17.42 -37.08
CA SER A 117 12.48 -17.78 -38.18
C SER A 117 12.50 -16.76 -39.33
N GLU A 118 11.59 -15.78 -39.30
CA GLU A 118 11.49 -14.76 -40.34
C GLU A 118 12.64 -13.75 -40.25
N SER A 119 13.34 -13.55 -41.37
CA SER A 119 14.50 -12.66 -41.43
C SER A 119 14.16 -11.19 -41.17
N SER A 120 12.92 -10.77 -41.40
CA SER A 120 12.40 -9.43 -41.09
C SER A 120 12.11 -9.22 -39.60
N GLY A 121 12.09 -10.29 -38.81
CA GLY A 121 11.57 -10.25 -37.44
C GLY A 121 10.06 -9.97 -37.37
N GLY A 122 9.56 -9.72 -36.17
CA GLY A 122 8.14 -9.53 -35.91
C GLY A 122 7.82 -9.32 -34.43
N PRO A 123 6.56 -9.03 -34.10
CA PRO A 123 6.09 -9.04 -32.73
C PRO A 123 6.16 -10.47 -32.15
N VAL A 124 6.51 -10.56 -30.87
CA VAL A 124 6.68 -11.83 -30.14
C VAL A 124 5.97 -11.73 -28.79
N SER A 125 5.38 -12.81 -28.30
CA SER A 125 4.57 -12.80 -27.09
C SER A 125 4.70 -14.10 -26.31
N VAL A 126 5.44 -14.04 -25.20
CA VAL A 126 5.60 -15.17 -24.30
C VAL A 126 4.57 -15.08 -23.17
N ALA A 127 3.70 -16.08 -23.08
CA ALA A 127 2.69 -16.20 -22.04
C ALA A 127 2.99 -17.40 -21.12
N VAL A 128 3.00 -17.17 -19.81
CA VAL A 128 3.23 -18.20 -18.79
C VAL A 128 2.04 -18.26 -17.83
N ARG A 129 1.34 -19.40 -17.81
CA ARG A 129 0.21 -19.65 -16.91
C ARG A 129 0.68 -20.08 -15.52
N LEU A 130 0.28 -19.35 -14.50
CA LEU A 130 0.60 -19.67 -13.12
C LEU A 130 -0.26 -20.80 -12.56
N GLN A 131 0.37 -21.81 -11.98
CA GLN A 131 -0.32 -22.91 -11.28
C GLN A 131 -0.58 -22.61 -9.79
N HIS A 132 0.18 -21.68 -9.21
CA HIS A 132 0.13 -21.30 -7.80
C HIS A 132 0.21 -19.78 -7.65
N ASP A 133 -0.11 -19.28 -6.46
CA ASP A 133 0.19 -17.90 -6.08
C ASP A 133 1.69 -17.66 -6.31
N PHE A 134 2.03 -16.55 -6.96
CA PHE A 134 3.39 -16.24 -7.35
C PHE A 134 3.73 -14.81 -6.96
N ARG A 135 4.91 -14.63 -6.38
CA ARG A 135 5.47 -13.32 -6.03
C ARG A 135 6.61 -13.01 -6.96
N ALA A 136 6.41 -12.10 -7.89
CA ALA A 136 7.48 -11.68 -8.77
C ALA A 136 8.56 -10.95 -7.96
N ARG A 137 9.82 -11.26 -8.27
CA ARG A 137 10.99 -10.54 -7.76
C ARG A 137 11.77 -9.91 -8.88
N ASP A 138 11.92 -10.64 -9.97
CA ASP A 138 12.88 -10.29 -10.99
C ASP A 138 12.51 -10.86 -12.37
N ILE A 139 13.05 -10.24 -13.42
CA ILE A 139 12.96 -10.73 -14.79
C ILE A 139 14.34 -10.66 -15.46
N THR A 140 14.62 -11.63 -16.30
CA THR A 140 15.77 -11.64 -17.19
C THR A 140 15.37 -12.12 -18.58
N PHE A 141 16.16 -11.72 -19.56
CA PHE A 141 15.99 -12.08 -20.96
C PHE A 141 17.24 -12.79 -21.48
N ASN A 142 17.94 -13.51 -20.60
CA ASN A 142 19.13 -14.27 -20.96
C ASN A 142 18.71 -15.37 -21.95
N GLY A 143 19.31 -15.37 -23.15
CA GLY A 143 18.90 -16.24 -24.26
C GLY A 143 18.11 -15.53 -25.36
N SER A 144 17.63 -14.32 -25.10
CA SER A 144 17.04 -13.46 -26.15
C SER A 144 18.10 -12.94 -27.12
N SER A 145 17.69 -12.75 -28.37
CA SER A 145 18.49 -12.04 -29.38
C SER A 145 18.86 -10.64 -28.89
N SER A 146 20.08 -10.18 -29.20
CA SER A 146 20.56 -8.85 -28.80
C SER A 146 19.77 -7.70 -29.41
N THR A 147 19.04 -7.97 -30.51
CA THR A 147 18.17 -6.98 -31.17
C THR A 147 16.74 -6.98 -30.62
N ALA A 148 16.42 -7.86 -29.67
CA ALA A 148 15.11 -7.93 -29.07
C ALA A 148 14.81 -6.69 -28.23
N LYS A 149 13.56 -6.23 -28.32
CA LYS A 149 13.02 -5.18 -27.47
C LYS A 149 11.80 -5.70 -26.74
N VAL A 150 11.67 -5.35 -25.46
CA VAL A 150 10.45 -5.60 -24.68
C VAL A 150 9.55 -4.39 -24.88
N THR A 151 8.27 -4.61 -25.18
CA THR A 151 7.28 -3.54 -25.37
C THR A 151 6.31 -3.44 -24.20
N SER A 152 5.92 -4.56 -23.60
CA SER A 152 5.08 -4.54 -22.40
C SER A 152 5.16 -5.83 -21.60
N ILE A 153 4.87 -5.71 -20.31
CA ILE A 153 4.81 -6.79 -19.33
C ILE A 153 3.47 -6.67 -18.59
N PHE A 154 2.67 -7.72 -18.69
CA PHE A 154 1.38 -7.86 -18.03
C PHE A 154 1.42 -8.99 -17.01
N PHE A 155 0.90 -8.72 -15.81
CA PHE A 155 0.66 -9.70 -14.77
C PHE A 155 -0.84 -9.85 -14.58
N GLY A 156 -1.41 -10.94 -15.09
CA GLY A 156 -2.85 -11.10 -15.21
C GLY A 156 -3.45 -9.96 -16.03
N ASP A 157 -4.29 -9.17 -15.37
CA ASP A 157 -5.00 -8.04 -16.00
C ASP A 157 -4.26 -6.70 -15.78
N GLN A 158 -3.13 -6.69 -15.07
CA GLN A 158 -2.39 -5.46 -14.73
C GLN A 158 -1.19 -5.25 -15.64
N VAL A 159 -1.08 -4.03 -16.17
CA VAL A 159 0.12 -3.56 -16.87
C VAL A 159 1.15 -3.18 -15.82
N VAL A 160 2.22 -3.96 -15.69
CA VAL A 160 3.34 -3.60 -14.82
C VAL A 160 4.25 -2.61 -15.52
N TRP A 161 4.43 -2.82 -16.82
CA TRP A 161 5.30 -1.98 -17.63
C TRP A 161 4.83 -1.96 -19.08
N SER A 162 4.87 -0.80 -19.72
CA SER A 162 4.55 -0.65 -21.13
C SER A 162 5.27 0.56 -21.71
N GLN A 163 5.93 0.35 -22.85
CA GLN A 163 6.54 1.41 -23.62
C GLN A 163 6.39 1.13 -25.12
N PRO A 164 5.66 1.99 -25.87
CA PRO A 164 5.36 1.75 -27.29
C PRO A 164 6.60 1.60 -28.19
N THR A 165 7.70 2.30 -27.86
CA THR A 165 8.94 2.27 -28.64
C THR A 165 9.81 1.04 -28.36
N GLY A 166 9.49 0.29 -27.29
CA GLY A 166 10.24 -0.84 -26.78
C GLY A 166 11.59 -0.48 -26.17
N ILE A 167 12.00 -1.22 -25.14
CA ILE A 167 13.32 -1.10 -24.52
C ILE A 167 14.16 -2.33 -24.91
N PRO A 168 15.42 -2.17 -25.33
CA PRO A 168 16.30 -3.31 -25.62
C PRO A 168 16.44 -4.25 -24.41
N VAL A 169 16.45 -5.57 -24.67
CA VAL A 169 16.59 -6.59 -23.61
C VAL A 169 17.85 -6.40 -22.74
N GLY A 170 18.92 -5.82 -23.29
CA GLY A 170 20.15 -5.52 -22.54
C GLY A 170 19.98 -4.47 -21.43
N VAL A 171 18.89 -3.71 -21.41
CA VAL A 171 18.57 -2.80 -20.28
C VAL A 171 18.04 -3.58 -19.07
N PHE A 172 17.55 -4.81 -19.28
CA PHE A 172 17.07 -5.71 -18.23
C PHE A 172 18.19 -6.60 -17.65
N ASN A 173 19.46 -6.19 -17.82
CA ASN A 173 20.61 -6.79 -17.16
C ASN A 173 20.53 -6.60 -15.64
N THR A 174 21.34 -7.34 -14.89
CA THR A 174 21.26 -7.46 -13.43
C THR A 174 21.09 -6.14 -12.66
N ASP A 175 21.72 -5.06 -13.15
CA ASP A 175 21.71 -3.72 -12.54
C ASP A 175 20.63 -2.76 -13.08
N GLY A 176 19.74 -3.25 -13.94
CA GLY A 176 18.69 -2.45 -14.59
C GLY A 176 17.60 -2.02 -13.63
N GLN A 177 17.32 -0.71 -13.55
CA GLN A 177 16.24 -0.14 -12.72
C GLN A 177 14.86 -0.73 -13.02
N VAL A 178 14.63 -1.26 -14.23
CA VAL A 178 13.34 -1.82 -14.65
C VAL A 178 12.97 -3.08 -13.85
N ARG A 179 13.96 -3.79 -13.30
CA ARG A 179 13.76 -5.02 -12.50
C ARG A 179 13.07 -4.72 -11.17
N GLY A 180 13.31 -3.54 -10.59
CA GLY A 180 12.69 -3.12 -9.34
C GLY A 180 11.17 -2.90 -9.43
N PHE A 181 10.61 -2.65 -10.63
CA PHE A 181 9.15 -2.49 -10.78
C PHE A 181 8.38 -3.81 -10.65
N LEU A 182 9.07 -4.94 -10.75
CA LEU A 182 8.47 -6.27 -10.66
C LEU A 182 8.48 -6.83 -9.23
N GLU A 183 9.30 -6.25 -8.36
CA GLU A 183 9.46 -6.73 -7.00
C GLU A 183 8.19 -6.47 -6.18
N GLY A 184 7.70 -7.52 -5.52
CA GLY A 184 6.55 -7.44 -4.61
C GLY A 184 5.18 -7.50 -5.29
N GLN A 185 5.14 -7.80 -6.59
CA GLN A 185 3.87 -8.06 -7.28
C GLN A 185 3.35 -9.47 -6.95
N ASP A 186 2.23 -9.53 -6.24
CA ASP A 186 1.52 -10.76 -5.89
C ASP A 186 0.53 -11.12 -7.01
N ILE A 187 0.73 -12.28 -7.65
CA ILE A 187 -0.10 -12.76 -8.75
C ILE A 187 -0.80 -14.05 -8.31
N PRO A 188 -2.14 -14.10 -8.30
CA PRO A 188 -2.86 -15.30 -7.88
C PRO A 188 -2.73 -16.43 -8.90
N ALA A 189 -2.88 -17.67 -8.42
CA ALA A 189 -2.92 -18.85 -9.27
C ALA A 189 -3.97 -18.72 -10.40
N GLY A 190 -3.66 -19.28 -11.57
CA GLY A 190 -4.55 -19.25 -12.72
C GLY A 190 -4.57 -17.92 -13.48
N ARG A 191 -3.61 -17.02 -13.22
CA ARG A 191 -3.36 -15.84 -14.06
C ARG A 191 -2.16 -16.05 -14.95
N ASP A 192 -2.11 -15.30 -16.04
CA ASP A 192 -1.01 -15.35 -17.01
C ASP A 192 -0.05 -14.20 -16.79
N ILE A 193 1.24 -14.49 -16.86
CA ILE A 193 2.25 -13.47 -17.08
C ILE A 193 2.48 -13.40 -18.59
N VAL A 194 2.23 -12.24 -19.19
CA VAL A 194 2.40 -12.03 -20.63
C VAL A 194 3.47 -10.99 -20.86
N VAL A 195 4.50 -11.37 -21.57
CA VAL A 195 5.60 -10.48 -21.95
C VAL A 195 5.61 -10.37 -23.46
N THR A 196 5.39 -9.15 -23.94
CA THR A 196 5.42 -8.86 -25.37
C THR A 196 6.70 -8.13 -25.73
N GLY A 197 7.20 -8.43 -26.91
CA GLY A 197 8.38 -7.80 -27.46
C GLY A 197 8.34 -7.70 -28.97
N LEU A 198 9.44 -7.22 -29.52
CA LEU A 198 9.67 -7.08 -30.94
C LEU A 198 11.08 -7.54 -31.27
N LEU A 199 11.18 -8.44 -32.25
CA LEU A 199 12.42 -8.87 -32.87
C LEU A 199 12.59 -8.14 -34.20
N THR A 200 13.77 -7.61 -34.49
CA THR A 200 14.06 -6.93 -35.77
C THR A 200 14.65 -7.86 -36.82
N ALA A 201 14.89 -9.12 -36.47
CA ALA A 201 15.45 -10.16 -37.32
C ALA A 201 15.05 -11.54 -36.76
N ALA A 202 15.35 -12.60 -37.50
CA ALA A 202 15.18 -13.97 -37.01
C ALA A 202 15.98 -14.18 -35.71
N GLY A 203 15.37 -14.84 -34.74
CA GLY A 203 15.98 -15.05 -33.43
C GLY A 203 15.01 -15.59 -32.39
N THR A 204 15.54 -15.82 -31.20
CA THR A 204 14.76 -16.28 -30.04
C THR A 204 14.51 -15.11 -29.11
N PHE A 205 13.30 -15.06 -28.55
CA PHE A 205 12.94 -14.23 -27.41
C PHE A 205 12.68 -15.16 -26.23
N GLU A 206 13.57 -15.11 -25.24
CA GLU A 206 13.51 -15.92 -24.03
C GLU A 206 13.31 -15.02 -22.82
N VAL A 207 12.40 -15.42 -21.96
CA VAL A 207 12.03 -14.72 -20.75
C VAL A 207 12.16 -15.69 -19.58
N THR A 208 12.88 -15.26 -18.55
CA THR A 208 12.94 -15.95 -17.26
C THR A 208 12.50 -14.99 -16.16
N ILE A 209 11.50 -15.39 -15.38
CA ILE A 209 10.96 -14.64 -14.26
C ILE A 209 11.33 -15.38 -12.99
N VAL A 210 11.98 -14.66 -12.07
CA VAL A 210 12.33 -15.15 -10.75
C VAL A 210 11.30 -14.65 -9.76
N GLY A 211 10.84 -15.53 -8.89
CA GLY A 211 9.92 -15.15 -7.85
C GLY A 211 9.81 -16.19 -6.76
N GLU A 212 8.73 -16.13 -5.99
CA GLU A 212 8.44 -17.08 -4.94
C GLU A 212 7.07 -17.69 -5.10
N LYS A 213 6.92 -18.94 -4.68
CA LYS A 213 5.62 -19.61 -4.55
C LYS A 213 5.42 -20.09 -3.11
N PRO A 214 4.18 -20.23 -2.63
CA PRO A 214 3.92 -20.81 -1.33
C PRO A 214 4.38 -22.27 -1.31
N VAL A 215 5.12 -22.65 -0.28
CA VAL A 215 5.47 -24.03 0.01
C VAL A 215 4.22 -24.67 0.60
N SER A 216 3.57 -25.55 -0.16
CA SER A 216 2.57 -26.44 0.42
C SER A 216 3.26 -27.30 1.47
N SER A 217 2.80 -27.28 2.72
CA SER A 217 3.32 -28.14 3.80
C SER A 217 2.96 -29.63 3.61
N ALA A 218 2.75 -30.07 2.37
CA ALA A 218 2.49 -31.45 2.01
C ALA A 218 3.80 -32.13 1.62
N CYS A 219 4.56 -32.55 2.63
CA CYS A 219 5.36 -33.78 2.72
C CYS A 219 5.83 -33.91 4.18
#